data_AF-A0A5B9Y9G6-F1
#
_entry.id   AF-A0A5B9Y9G6-F1
#
_cell.length_a   1.000
_cell.length_b   1.000
_cell.length_c   1.000
_cell.angle_alpha   90.00
_cell.angle_beta   90.00
_cell.angle_gamma   90.00
#
_symmetry.space_group_name_H-M   'P 1'
#
loop_
_entity.id
_entity.type
_entity.pdbx_description
1 polymer ?
#
loop_
_entity_poly.entity_id
_entity_poly.type
_entity_poly.pdbx_seq_one_letter_code
_entity_poly.pdbx_strand_id
1 'polypeptide(L)'
;MGLVELYQSYSEINRDYMTFIEETVSTDFKNNQPEEILQLLTQAKKGFEELIAASNEIELREADETNFKDLKYLLVDALFLAIDLLDFYKVGEEGRFKMRVLNHLNKKRRAEMFNEANQMGCPIK
;
A
#
# COMPACT_ATOMS: atom_id res chain seq x y z
N MET A 1 -2.49 20.91 3.75
CA MET A 1 -1.73 19.99 2.90
C MET A 1 -2.27 20.11 1.49
N GLY A 2 -1.41 20.31 0.49
CA GLY A 2 -1.80 20.32 -0.93
C GLY A 2 -1.80 18.93 -1.56
N LEU A 3 -2.31 18.79 -2.79
CA LEU A 3 -2.34 17.51 -3.52
C LEU A 3 -0.94 16.88 -3.70
N VAL A 4 0.04 17.70 -4.07
CA VAL A 4 1.43 17.25 -4.28
C VAL A 4 2.04 16.72 -2.98
N GLU A 5 1.84 17.43 -1.88
CA GLU A 5 2.31 17.03 -0.55
C GLU A 5 1.63 15.72 -0.11
N LEU A 6 0.32 15.58 -0.32
CA LEU A 6 -0.42 14.35 -0.02
C LEU A 6 0.14 13.16 -0.79
N TYR A 7 0.45 13.34 -2.09
CA TYR A 7 1.03 12.30 -2.93
C TYR A 7 2.43 11.90 -2.46
N GLN A 8 3.26 12.88 -2.09
CA GLN A 8 4.61 12.64 -1.56
C GLN A 8 4.55 11.85 -0.25
N SER A 9 3.73 12.29 0.72
CA SER A 9 3.56 11.59 1.99
C SER A 9 3.01 10.18 1.80
N TYR A 10 2.04 9.99 0.89
CA TYR A 10 1.58 8.66 0.53
C TYR A 10 2.71 7.79 -0.02
N SER A 11 3.50 8.32 -0.96
CA SER A 11 4.57 7.58 -1.63
C SER A 11 5.65 7.13 -0.66
N GLU A 12 6.02 7.99 0.30
CA GLU A 12 6.99 7.68 1.35
C GLU A 12 6.48 6.58 2.29
N ILE A 13 5.30 6.79 2.89
CA ILE A 13 4.69 5.81 3.81
C ILE A 13 4.50 4.47 3.09
N ASN A 14 3.96 4.48 1.87
CA ASN A 14 3.69 3.26 1.13
C ASN A 14 4.98 2.54 0.72
N ARG A 15 6.03 3.26 0.30
CA ARG A 15 7.32 2.63 -0.02
C ARG A 15 7.89 1.91 1.19
N ASP A 16 7.99 2.62 2.31
CA ASP A 16 8.63 2.09 3.51
C ASP A 16 7.80 0.90 4.07
N TYR A 17 6.47 1.02 4.03
CA TYR A 17 5.56 -0.06 4.39
C TYR A 17 5.71 -1.30 3.48
N MET A 18 5.73 -1.11 2.16
CA MET A 18 5.85 -2.20 1.20
C MET A 18 7.18 -2.93 1.31
N THR A 19 8.29 -2.19 1.46
CA THR A 19 9.61 -2.77 1.71
C THR A 19 9.60 -3.63 2.96
N PHE A 20 9.03 -3.11 4.06
CA PHE A 20 8.97 -3.83 5.32
C PHE A 20 8.19 -5.16 5.22
N ILE A 21 6.97 -5.14 4.65
CA ILE A 21 6.15 -6.36 4.59
C ILE A 21 6.72 -7.40 3.62
N GLU A 22 7.40 -6.96 2.55
CA GLU A 22 8.07 -7.86 1.62
C GLU A 22 9.27 -8.54 2.26
N GLU A 23 10.10 -7.80 3.02
CA GLU A 23 11.21 -8.35 3.79
C GLU A 23 10.73 -9.29 4.90
N THR A 24 9.67 -8.90 5.63
CA THR A 24 9.07 -9.70 6.69
C THR A 24 8.64 -11.08 6.16
N VAL A 25 7.95 -11.12 5.01
CA VAL A 25 7.50 -12.37 4.39
C VAL A 25 8.67 -13.16 3.80
N SER A 26 9.62 -12.50 3.14
CA SER A 26 10.77 -13.15 2.50
C SER A 26 11.70 -13.82 3.51
N THR A 27 11.76 -13.29 4.74
CA THR A 27 12.58 -13.81 5.83
C THR A 27 11.81 -14.74 6.75
N ASP A 28 10.55 -15.06 6.43
CA ASP A 28 9.70 -15.96 7.23
C ASP A 28 9.54 -15.44 8.67
N PHE A 29 9.40 -14.12 8.84
CA PHE A 29 9.31 -13.41 10.12
C PHE A 29 10.55 -13.52 11.04
N LYS A 30 11.68 -14.07 10.56
CA LYS A 30 12.84 -14.39 11.42
C LYS A 30 13.71 -13.19 11.78
N ASN A 31 13.63 -12.12 11.00
CA ASN A 31 14.54 -10.97 11.12
C ASN A 31 14.01 -9.85 12.00
N ASN A 32 12.75 -9.92 12.44
CA ASN A 32 12.10 -8.85 13.20
C ASN A 32 11.56 -9.40 14.51
N GLN A 33 11.63 -8.59 15.57
CA GLN A 33 10.93 -8.94 16.80
C GLN A 33 9.42 -8.77 16.61
N PRO A 34 8.58 -9.58 17.29
CA PRO A 34 7.13 -9.47 17.15
C PRO A 34 6.58 -8.07 17.44
N GLU A 35 7.14 -7.38 18.43
CA GLU A 35 6.76 -6.03 18.80
C GLU A 35 7.07 -5.02 17.69
N GLU A 36 8.20 -5.18 16.99
CA GLU A 36 8.59 -4.32 15.88
C GLU A 36 7.62 -4.46 14.70
N ILE A 37 7.20 -5.68 14.38
CA ILE A 37 6.22 -5.96 13.34
C ILE A 37 4.89 -5.30 13.70
N LEU A 38 4.39 -5.51 14.92
CA LEU A 38 3.16 -4.88 15.42
C LEU A 38 3.22 -3.36 15.36
N GLN A 39 4.34 -2.77 15.77
CA GLN A 39 4.54 -1.33 15.77
C GLN A 39 4.50 -0.77 14.35
N LEU A 40 5.25 -1.36 13.40
CA LEU A 40 5.30 -0.87 12.03
C LEU A 40 3.96 -1.02 11.30
N LEU A 41 3.27 -2.14 11.47
CA LEU A 41 1.93 -2.35 10.92
C LEU A 41 0.93 -1.31 11.46
N THR A 42 1.00 -1.03 12.77
CA THR A 42 0.13 -0.03 13.42
C THR A 42 0.45 1.38 12.95
N GLN A 43 1.73 1.73 12.81
CA GLN A 43 2.17 3.04 12.31
C GLN A 43 1.74 3.26 10.87
N ALA A 44 1.93 2.28 9.98
CA ALA A 44 1.51 2.37 8.59
C ALA A 44 -0.01 2.56 8.46
N LYS A 45 -0.80 1.74 9.19
CA LYS A 45 -2.27 1.89 9.25
C LYS A 45 -2.66 3.32 9.64
N LYS A 46 -2.10 3.81 10.75
CA LYS A 46 -2.39 5.16 11.25
C LYS A 46 -1.99 6.24 10.24
N GLY A 47 -0.83 6.10 9.59
CA GLY A 47 -0.37 7.02 8.56
C GLY A 47 -1.36 7.11 7.39
N PHE A 48 -1.86 5.97 6.90
CA PHE A 48 -2.87 5.98 5.84
C PHE A 48 -4.21 6.59 6.29
N GLU A 49 -4.65 6.32 7.53
CA GLU A 49 -5.85 6.97 8.10
C GLU A 49 -5.71 8.50 8.17
N GLU A 50 -4.55 8.99 8.61
CA GLU A 50 -4.24 10.41 8.66
C GLU A 50 -4.23 11.06 7.28
N LEU A 51 -3.64 10.40 6.27
CA LEU A 51 -3.65 10.89 4.89
C LEU A 51 -5.06 10.90 4.29
N ILE A 52 -5.90 9.89 4.58
CA ILE A 52 -7.30 9.88 4.14
C ILE A 52 -8.06 11.06 4.77
N ALA A 53 -7.90 11.28 6.07
CA ALA A 53 -8.50 12.42 6.76
C ALA A 53 -8.03 13.75 6.13
N ALA A 54 -6.72 13.92 5.94
CA ALA A 54 -6.14 15.11 5.32
C ALA A 54 -6.64 15.33 3.89
N SER A 55 -6.86 14.25 3.12
CA SER A 55 -7.37 14.34 1.76
C SER A 55 -8.77 14.94 1.68
N ASN A 56 -9.61 14.75 2.71
CA ASN A 56 -10.97 15.30 2.72
C ASN A 56 -11.01 16.82 2.89
N GLU A 57 -9.91 17.42 3.35
CA GLU A 57 -9.76 18.86 3.56
C GLU A 57 -9.12 19.58 2.36
N ILE A 58 -8.80 18.87 1.27
CA ILE A 58 -8.15 19.45 0.10
C ILE A 58 -9.18 20.16 -0.79
N GLU A 59 -8.96 21.45 -1.03
CA GLU A 59 -9.63 22.19 -2.09
C GLU A 59 -9.00 21.85 -3.45
N LEU A 60 -9.82 21.31 -4.37
CA LEU A 60 -9.36 20.82 -5.66
C LEU A 60 -9.63 21.83 -6.77
N ARG A 61 -8.73 21.88 -7.74
CA ARG A 61 -8.97 22.48 -9.05
C ARG A 61 -9.53 21.40 -9.98
N GLU A 62 -10.41 21.75 -10.91
CA GLU A 62 -11.02 20.79 -11.86
C GLU A 62 -9.97 19.94 -12.60
N ALA A 63 -8.83 20.54 -12.96
CA ALA A 63 -7.74 19.85 -13.66
C ALA A 63 -7.09 18.70 -12.85
N ASP A 64 -7.27 18.69 -11.53
CA ASP A 64 -6.62 17.75 -10.61
C ASP A 64 -7.57 16.64 -10.13
N GLU A 65 -8.85 16.67 -10.48
CA GLU A 65 -9.88 15.74 -9.95
C GLU A 65 -9.55 14.26 -10.23
N THR A 66 -9.13 13.94 -11.45
CA THR A 66 -8.78 12.56 -11.83
C THR A 66 -7.60 12.05 -11.00
N ASN A 67 -6.52 12.83 -10.92
CA ASN A 67 -5.32 12.47 -10.16
C ASN A 67 -5.63 12.31 -8.66
N PHE A 68 -6.47 13.19 -8.12
CA PHE A 68 -6.89 13.10 -6.73
C PHE A 68 -7.75 11.85 -6.46
N LYS A 69 -8.66 11.52 -7.38
CA LYS A 69 -9.48 10.31 -7.29
C LYS A 69 -8.61 9.06 -7.29
N ASP A 70 -7.61 8.98 -8.17
CA ASP A 70 -6.66 7.88 -8.23
C ASP A 70 -5.86 7.76 -6.93
N LEU A 71 -5.38 8.89 -6.39
CA LEU A 71 -4.69 8.91 -5.10
C LEU A 71 -5.59 8.43 -3.95
N LYS A 72 -6.89 8.79 -3.94
CA LYS A 72 -7.83 8.27 -2.94
C LYS A 72 -8.00 6.76 -3.04
N TYR A 73 -8.05 6.19 -4.25
CA TYR A 73 -8.11 4.74 -4.41
C TYR A 73 -6.84 4.06 -3.89
N LEU A 74 -5.67 4.63 -4.18
CA LEU A 74 -4.39 4.13 -3.69
C LEU A 74 -4.33 4.15 -2.15
N LEU A 75 -4.75 5.25 -1.52
CA LEU A 75 -4.82 5.37 -0.07
C LEU A 75 -5.72 4.31 0.57
N VAL A 76 -6.90 4.09 0.00
CA VAL A 76 -7.86 3.10 0.52
C VAL A 76 -7.35 1.67 0.32
N ASP A 77 -6.77 1.34 -0.83
CA ASP A 77 -6.18 0.01 -1.09
C ASP A 77 -5.03 -0.28 -0.10
N ALA A 78 -4.16 0.70 0.14
CA ALA A 78 -3.07 0.60 1.10
C ALA A 78 -3.56 0.48 2.55
N LEU A 79 -4.58 1.25 2.94
CA LEU A 79 -5.19 1.13 4.27
C LEU A 79 -5.79 -0.26 4.49
N PHE A 80 -6.53 -0.80 3.52
CA PHE A 80 -7.10 -2.14 3.66
C PHE A 80 -6.03 -3.23 3.76
N LEU A 81 -4.93 -3.10 3.01
CA LEU A 81 -3.78 -3.98 3.19
C LEU A 81 -3.23 -3.88 4.62
N ALA A 82 -3.02 -2.67 5.14
CA ALA A 82 -2.50 -2.44 6.49
C ALA A 82 -3.41 -3.01 7.58
N ILE A 83 -4.73 -2.86 7.45
CA ILE A 83 -5.71 -3.43 8.37
C ILE A 83 -5.63 -4.97 8.35
N ASP A 84 -5.73 -5.58 7.17
CA ASP A 84 -5.70 -7.04 7.03
C ASP A 84 -4.42 -7.64 7.64
N LEU A 85 -3.27 -7.06 7.32
CA LEU A 85 -1.98 -7.56 7.80
C LEU A 85 -1.83 -7.39 9.32
N LEU A 86 -2.25 -6.24 9.86
CA LEU A 86 -2.24 -6.02 11.30
C LEU A 86 -3.13 -7.01 12.04
N ASP A 87 -4.34 -7.24 11.52
CA ASP A 87 -5.31 -8.13 12.13
C ASP A 87 -4.86 -9.59 12.06
N PHE A 88 -4.37 -10.06 10.91
CA PHE A 88 -3.82 -11.41 10.78
C PHE A 88 -2.63 -11.63 11.71
N TYR A 89 -1.74 -10.65 11.81
CA TYR A 89 -0.58 -10.77 12.69
C TYR A 89 -0.98 -10.83 14.17
N LYS A 90 -1.92 -9.97 14.60
CA LYS A 90 -2.44 -9.95 15.98
C LYS A 90 -3.07 -11.27 16.42
N VAL A 91 -3.71 -11.99 15.50
CA VAL A 91 -4.36 -13.28 15.81
C VAL A 91 -3.48 -14.49 15.51
N GLY A 92 -2.22 -14.30 15.09
CA GLY A 92 -1.27 -15.38 14.80
C GLY A 92 -1.51 -16.11 13.48
N GLU A 93 -2.27 -15.52 12.55
CA GLU A 93 -2.61 -16.09 11.23
C GLU A 93 -1.53 -15.75 10.17
N GLU A 94 -0.27 -16.09 10.45
CA GLU A 94 0.87 -15.79 9.58
C GLU A 94 0.73 -16.32 8.15
N GLY A 95 0.06 -17.46 7.97
CA GLY A 95 -0.24 -18.01 6.65
C GLY A 95 -1.11 -17.05 5.82
N ARG A 96 -2.14 -16.45 6.43
CA ARG A 96 -3.00 -15.44 5.77
C ARG A 96 -2.23 -14.15 5.50
N PHE A 97 -1.39 -13.74 6.45
CA PHE A 97 -0.49 -12.59 6.27
C PHE A 97 0.37 -12.76 5.01
N LYS A 98 1.12 -13.87 4.90
CA LYS A 98 1.99 -14.16 3.75
C LYS A 98 1.20 -14.19 2.46
N MET A 99 0.07 -14.90 2.43
CA MET A 99 -0.79 -14.96 1.24
C MET A 99 -1.28 -13.58 0.81
N ARG A 100 -1.67 -12.72 1.77
CA ARG A 100 -2.16 -11.37 1.49
C ARG A 100 -1.08 -10.49 0.87
N VAL A 101 0.13 -10.51 1.41
CA VAL A 101 1.29 -9.79 0.84
C VAL A 101 1.60 -10.29 -0.57
N LEU A 102 1.75 -11.61 -0.75
CA LEU A 102 2.08 -12.19 -2.06
C LEU A 102 1.01 -11.89 -3.12
N ASN A 103 -0.27 -11.93 -2.76
CA ASN A 103 -1.35 -11.56 -3.65
C ASN A 103 -1.27 -10.09 -4.08
N HIS A 104 -0.92 -9.19 -3.15
CA HIS A 104 -0.73 -7.77 -3.45
C HIS A 104 0.47 -7.55 -4.39
N LEU A 105 1.64 -8.13 -4.09
CA LEU A 105 2.84 -8.04 -4.94
C LEU A 105 2.59 -8.59 -6.35
N ASN A 106 1.92 -9.73 -6.46
CA ASN A 106 1.59 -10.34 -7.75
C ASN A 106 0.57 -9.52 -8.54
N LYS A 107 -0.39 -8.85 -7.88
CA LYS A 107 -1.33 -7.92 -8.53
C LYS A 107 -0.57 -6.75 -9.17
N LYS A 108 0.37 -6.16 -8.43
CA LYS A 108 1.21 -5.06 -8.91
C LYS A 108 2.05 -5.47 -10.13
N ARG A 109 2.77 -6.59 -10.03
CA ARG A 109 3.59 -7.11 -11.13
C ARG A 109 2.78 -7.38 -12.40
N ARG A 110 1.57 -7.95 -12.28
CA ARG A 110 0.69 -8.16 -13.43
C ARG A 110 0.29 -6.84 -14.08
N ALA A 111 -0.07 -5.82 -13.30
CA ALA A 111 -0.44 -4.51 -13.83
C ALA A 111 0.73 -3.86 -14.60
N GLU A 112 1.95 -3.97 -14.07
CA GLU A 112 3.18 -3.52 -14.75
C GLU A 112 3.38 -4.24 -16.09
N MET A 113 3.29 -5.58 -16.09
CA MET A 113 3.42 -6.38 -17.32
C MET A 113 2.36 -6.02 -18.38
N PHE A 114 1.10 -5.79 -17.97
CA PHE A 114 0.04 -5.37 -18.90
C PHE A 114 0.34 -3.98 -19.49
N ASN A 115 0.84 -3.05 -18.69
CA ASN A 115 1.20 -1.72 -19.16
C ASN A 115 2.40 -1.77 -20.13
N GLU A 116 3.41 -2.60 -19.84
CA GLU A 116 4.56 -2.83 -20.73
C GLU A 116 4.15 -3.50 -22.05
N ALA A 117 3.28 -4.51 -22.01
CA ALA A 117 2.78 -5.19 -23.21
C ALA A 117 1.98 -4.25 -24.13
N ASN A 118 1.16 -3.37 -23.54
CA ASN A 118 0.44 -2.33 -24.27
C ASN A 118 1.38 -1.28 -24.91
N GLN A 119 2.46 -0.89 -24.22
CA GLN A 119 3.47 0.01 -24.78
C GLN A 119 4.28 -0.62 -25.91
N MET A 120 4.51 -1.94 -25.85
CA MET A 120 5.20 -2.69 -26.90
C MET A 120 4.29 -3.14 -28.06
N GLY A 121 3.01 -2.73 -28.06
CA GLY A 121 2.06 -3.04 -29.13
C GLY A 121 1.78 -4.53 -29.31
N CYS A 122 1.99 -5.35 -28.26
CA CYS A 122 1.85 -6.80 -28.33
C CYS A 122 0.52 -7.20 -27.64
N PRO A 123 -0.56 -7.48 -28.39
CA PRO A 123 -1.83 -7.86 -27.79
C PRO A 123 -1.70 -9.24 -27.16
N ILE A 124 -1.86 -9.32 -25.84
CA ILE A 124 -1.97 -10.59 -25.14
C ILE A 124 -3.36 -11.15 -25.45
N LYS A 125 -3.41 -12.29 -26.15
CA LYS A 125 -4.64 -13.04 -26.47
C LYS A 125 -5.20 -13.75 -25.25
#